data_AF-A0A7K1AM83-F1
#
_entry.id   AF-A0A7K1AM83-F1
#
_cell.length_a   1.000
_cell.length_b   1.000
_cell.length_c   1.000
_cell.angle_alpha   90.00
_cell.angle_beta   90.00
_cell.angle_gamma   90.00
#
_symmetry.space_group_name_H-M   'P 1'
#
loop_
_entity.id
_entity.type
_entity.pdbx_description
1 polymer ?
#
loop_
_entity_poly.entity_id
_entity_poly.type
_entity_poly.pdbx_seq_one_letter_code
_entity_poly.pdbx_strand_id
1 'polypeptide(L)'
;MTGVVLGFTGVVLHNFLPPVGFLVALLITFLGIQLVGQKYGTRTSKLWAALGWFIVFYRAATVGTSFELLIYGNTIGNLYLFAGFATLLIAAAWKVK
;
A
#
# COMPACT_ATOMS: atom_id res chain seq x y z
N MET A 1 8.88 0.10 -10.82
CA MET A 1 9.41 0.85 -9.67
C MET A 1 8.32 1.64 -8.92
N THR A 2 7.37 2.29 -9.60
CA THR A 2 6.34 3.15 -8.97
C THR A 2 5.52 2.47 -7.86
N GLY A 3 5.14 1.20 -8.02
CA GLY A 3 4.40 0.45 -7.00
C GLY A 3 5.14 0.24 -5.67
N VAL A 4 6.46 0.03 -5.75
CA VAL A 4 7.33 -0.18 -4.56
C VAL A 4 7.40 1.11 -3.74
N VAL A 5 7.56 2.26 -4.39
CA VAL A 5 7.61 3.57 -3.74
C VAL A 5 6.28 3.90 -3.06
N LEU A 6 5.15 3.57 -3.72
CA LEU A 6 3.82 3.74 -3.14
C LEU A 6 3.64 2.85 -1.89
N GLY A 7 4.11 1.60 -1.95
CA GLY A 7 4.09 0.67 -0.81
C GLY A 7 4.91 1.19 0.37
N PHE A 8 6.13 1.64 0.10
CA PHE A 8 7.01 2.21 1.13
C PHE A 8 6.40 3.45 1.78
N THR A 9 5.86 4.36 0.95
CA THR A 9 5.21 5.59 1.42
C THR A 9 4.01 5.28 2.31
N GLY A 10 3.16 4.33 1.92
CA GLY A 10 2.02 3.91 2.74
C GLY A 10 2.45 3.30 4.09
N VAL A 11 3.47 2.44 4.07
CA VAL A 11 4.04 1.83 5.29
C VAL A 11 4.66 2.88 6.21
N VAL A 12 5.28 3.94 5.71
CA VAL A 12 5.82 4.98 6.61
C VAL A 12 4.69 5.86 7.16
N LEU A 13 3.74 6.25 6.31
CA LEU A 13 2.68 7.18 6.69
C LEU A 13 1.64 6.60 7.65
N HIS A 14 1.35 5.29 7.59
CA HIS A 14 0.22 4.73 8.35
C HIS A 14 0.33 4.96 9.86
N ASN A 15 1.54 5.05 10.39
CA ASN A 15 1.81 5.24 11.82
C ASN A 15 2.40 6.61 12.17
N PHE A 16 2.55 7.52 11.20
CA PHE A 16 3.18 8.83 11.43
C PHE A 16 2.30 9.77 12.26
N LEU A 17 1.01 9.85 11.93
CA LEU A 17 0.04 10.67 12.67
C LEU A 17 -1.33 9.97 12.78
N PRO A 18 -1.49 9.01 13.70
CA PRO A 18 -2.78 8.38 14.00
C PRO A 18 -3.92 9.37 14.28
N PRO A 19 -5.14 9.22 13.68
CA PRO A 19 -5.55 8.30 12.62
C PRO A 19 -5.39 8.86 11.19
N VAL A 20 -4.96 10.12 11.05
CA VAL A 20 -4.86 10.84 9.76
C VAL A 20 -3.87 10.14 8.82
N GLY A 21 -2.70 9.72 9.32
CA GLY A 21 -1.66 9.04 8.54
C GLY A 21 -2.15 7.72 7.94
N PHE A 22 -2.98 6.97 8.67
CA PHE A 22 -3.62 5.76 8.15
C PHE A 22 -4.55 6.06 6.97
N LEU A 23 -5.43 7.06 7.09
CA LEU A 23 -6.35 7.44 6.02
C LEU A 23 -5.58 7.92 4.77
N VAL A 24 -4.55 8.72 4.97
CA VAL A 24 -3.69 9.21 3.87
C VAL A 24 -2.96 8.04 3.19
N ALA A 25 -2.46 7.07 3.95
CA ALA A 25 -1.81 5.88 3.38
C ALA A 25 -2.77 5.06 2.48
N LEU A 26 -4.04 4.93 2.86
CA LEU A 26 -5.05 4.28 2.02
C LEU A 26 -5.33 5.09 0.74
N LEU A 27 -5.52 6.41 0.87
CA LEU A 27 -5.78 7.29 -0.27
C LEU A 27 -4.63 7.27 -1.28
N ILE A 28 -3.38 7.35 -0.82
CA ILE A 28 -2.18 7.28 -1.67
C ILE A 28 -2.09 5.92 -2.36
N THR A 29 -2.40 4.83 -1.66
CA THR A 29 -2.40 3.49 -2.24
C THR A 29 -3.42 3.38 -3.36
N PHE A 30 -4.66 3.82 -3.12
CA PHE A 30 -5.71 3.78 -4.13
C PHE A 30 -5.38 4.68 -5.33
N LEU A 31 -5.12 5.96 -5.09
CA LEU A 31 -4.85 6.94 -6.15
C LEU A 31 -3.56 6.59 -6.91
N GLY A 32 -2.51 6.16 -6.20
CA GLY A 32 -1.25 5.77 -6.82
C GLY A 32 -1.40 4.61 -7.80
N ILE A 33 -2.14 3.55 -7.43
CA ILE A 33 -2.40 2.41 -8.32
C ILE A 33 -3.30 2.84 -9.50
N GLN A 34 -4.30 3.70 -9.26
CA GLN A 34 -5.14 4.23 -10.34
C GLN A 34 -4.35 5.06 -11.35
N LEU A 35 -3.52 5.98 -10.87
CA LEU A 35 -2.69 6.86 -11.70
C LEU A 35 -1.71 6.06 -12.55
N VAL A 36 -1.11 4.99 -11.99
CA VAL A 36 -0.26 4.09 -12.77
C VAL A 36 -1.07 3.43 -13.90
N GLY A 37 -2.27 2.93 -13.61
CA GLY A 37 -3.11 2.33 -14.65
C GLY A 37 -3.56 3.31 -15.74
N GLN A 38 -3.92 4.54 -15.37
CA GLN A 38 -4.29 5.59 -16.33
C GLN A 38 -3.10 6.01 -17.20
N LYS A 39 -1.92 6.19 -16.61
CA LYS A 39 -0.72 6.63 -17.34
C LYS A 39 -0.28 5.64 -18.42
N TYR A 40 -0.37 4.33 -18.14
CA TYR A 40 0.08 3.30 -19.07
C TYR A 40 -1.06 2.65 -19.87
N GLY A 41 -2.32 3.06 -19.66
CA GLY A 41 -3.51 2.59 -20.40
C GLY A 41 -3.78 1.08 -20.34
N THR A 42 -3.04 0.32 -19.54
CA THR A 42 -3.00 -1.15 -19.61
C THR A 42 -3.27 -1.77 -18.24
N ARG A 43 -4.18 -2.75 -18.16
CA ARG A 43 -4.50 -3.47 -16.91
C ARG A 43 -3.29 -4.20 -16.31
N THR A 44 -2.38 -4.69 -17.17
CA THR A 44 -1.14 -5.38 -16.76
C THR A 44 -0.22 -4.46 -15.95
N SER A 45 -0.17 -3.17 -16.28
CA SER A 45 0.67 -2.20 -15.56
C SER A 45 0.21 -2.01 -14.10
N LYS A 46 -1.11 -2.02 -13.86
CA LYS A 46 -1.69 -1.99 -12.51
C LYS A 46 -1.29 -3.21 -11.70
N LEU A 47 -1.30 -4.39 -12.31
CA LEU A 47 -0.91 -5.64 -11.63
C LEU A 47 0.56 -5.59 -11.21
N TRP A 48 1.46 -5.14 -12.07
CA TRP A 48 2.87 -4.97 -11.71
C TRP A 48 3.08 -3.93 -10.60
N ALA A 49 2.32 -2.83 -10.61
CA ALA A 49 2.37 -1.84 -9.53
C ALA A 49 1.83 -2.40 -8.21
N ALA A 50 0.72 -3.13 -8.25
CA ALA A 50 0.13 -3.79 -7.09
C ALA A 50 1.08 -4.85 -6.52
N LEU A 51 1.73 -5.66 -7.36
CA LEU A 51 2.76 -6.61 -6.93
C LEU A 51 3.94 -5.90 -6.24
N GLY A 52 4.43 -4.80 -6.82
CA GLY A 52 5.49 -4.00 -6.21
C GLY A 52 5.10 -3.44 -4.84
N TRP A 53 3.87 -2.96 -4.71
CA TRP A 53 3.33 -2.50 -3.42
C TRP A 53 3.23 -3.65 -2.42
N PHE A 54 2.72 -4.81 -2.85
CA PHE A 54 2.51 -5.99 -2.01
C PHE A 54 3.83 -6.55 -1.46
N ILE A 55 4.90 -6.57 -2.26
CA ILE A 55 6.23 -7.02 -1.79
C ILE A 55 6.72 -6.16 -0.62
N VAL A 56 6.58 -4.83 -0.73
CA VAL A 56 7.00 -3.90 0.34
C VAL A 56 6.13 -4.05 1.57
N PHE A 57 4.82 -4.13 1.37
CA PHE A 57 3.85 -4.36 2.44
C PHE A 57 4.14 -5.67 3.19
N TYR A 58 4.35 -6.76 2.46
CA TYR A 58 4.69 -8.06 3.03
C TYR A 58 5.99 -7.97 3.83
N ARG A 59 7.03 -7.33 3.29
CA ARG A 59 8.29 -7.16 4.03
C ARG A 59 8.09 -6.35 5.31
N ALA A 60 7.30 -5.28 5.27
CA ALA A 60 6.99 -4.45 6.43
C ALA A 60 6.13 -5.16 7.50
N ALA A 61 5.35 -6.16 7.09
CA ALA A 61 4.56 -7.01 7.97
C ALA A 61 5.37 -8.17 8.59
N THR A 62 6.59 -8.43 8.09
CA THR A 62 7.50 -9.47 8.63
C THR A 62 8.53 -8.88 9.58
N VAL A 63 9.05 -9.72 10.48
CA VAL A 63 10.11 -9.34 11.43
C VAL A 63 11.37 -8.90 10.67
N GLY A 64 11.85 -7.71 11.00
CA GLY A 64 13.09 -7.13 10.47
C GLY A 64 14.35 -7.69 11.13
N THR A 65 15.50 -7.22 10.66
CA THR A 65 16.83 -7.58 11.21
C THR A 65 17.02 -7.18 12.67
N SER A 66 16.23 -6.23 13.18
CA SER A 66 16.28 -5.75 14.56
C SER A 66 15.20 -6.37 15.47
N PHE A 67 14.53 -7.45 15.02
CA PHE A 67 13.33 -8.01 15.68
C PHE A 67 12.13 -7.05 15.76
N GLU A 68 12.15 -5.97 14.98
CA GLU A 68 11.10 -4.96 14.93
C GLU A 68 10.14 -5.23 13.78
N LEU A 69 8.86 -4.93 14.02
CA LEU A 69 7.81 -4.86 13.00
C LEU A 69 7.62 -3.39 12.60
N LEU A 70 7.71 -3.10 11.30
CA LEU A 70 7.41 -1.75 10.80
C LEU A 70 5.91 -1.44 10.88
N ILE A 71 5.07 -2.45 10.65
CA ILE A 71 3.63 -2.40 10.91
C ILE A 71 3.39 -3.04 12.27
N TYR A 72 3.30 -2.23 13.32
CA TYR A 72 3.14 -2.73 14.69
C TYR A 72 1.86 -3.56 14.87
N GLY A 73 1.92 -4.58 15.73
CA GLY A 73 0.76 -5.38 16.14
C GLY A 73 -0.19 -4.63 17.10
N ASN A 74 -0.45 -3.35 16.85
CA ASN A 74 -1.42 -2.53 17.57
C ASN A 74 -2.70 -2.37 16.73
N THR A 75 -3.72 -1.70 17.28
CA THR A 75 -5.01 -1.52 16.60
C THR A 75 -4.87 -0.90 15.20
N ILE A 76 -4.00 0.11 15.05
CA ILE A 76 -3.84 0.85 13.79
C ILE A 76 -3.04 0.06 12.75
N GLY A 77 -1.96 -0.61 13.16
CA GLY A 77 -1.18 -1.45 12.27
C GLY A 77 -2.01 -2.64 11.78
N ASN A 78 -2.79 -3.28 12.66
CA ASN A 78 -3.71 -4.35 12.26
C ASN A 78 -4.78 -3.84 11.28
N LEU A 79 -5.38 -2.67 11.55
CA LEU A 79 -6.29 -2.02 10.61
C LEU A 79 -5.64 -1.74 9.25
N TYR A 80 -4.37 -1.29 9.25
CA TYR A 80 -3.61 -1.06 8.01
C TYR A 80 -3.33 -2.35 7.24
N LEU A 81 -3.08 -3.47 7.93
CA LEU A 81 -2.91 -4.77 7.25
C LEU A 81 -4.18 -5.16 6.49
N PHE A 82 -5.36 -5.06 7.12
CA PHE A 82 -6.63 -5.43 6.49
C PHE A 82 -7.09 -4.39 5.47
N ALA A 83 -7.20 -3.13 5.87
CA ALA A 83 -7.73 -2.06 5.04
C ALA A 83 -6.79 -1.68 3.90
N GLY A 84 -5.47 -1.70 4.13
CA GLY A 84 -4.46 -1.45 3.10
C GLY A 84 -4.48 -2.52 2.02
N PHE A 85 -4.52 -3.80 2.42
CA PHE A 85 -4.63 -4.91 1.48
C PHE A 85 -5.95 -4.88 0.70
N ALA A 86 -7.09 -4.65 1.38
CA ALA A 86 -8.38 -4.49 0.72
C ALA A 86 -8.39 -3.32 -0.28
N THR A 87 -7.81 -2.17 0.11
CA THR A 87 -7.70 -0.99 -0.76
C THR A 87 -6.88 -1.28 -2.01
N LEU A 88 -5.78 -2.02 -1.88
CA LEU A 88 -4.99 -2.45 -3.04
C LEU A 88 -5.80 -3.34 -3.99
N LEU A 89 -6.54 -4.32 -3.47
CA LEU A 89 -7.37 -5.20 -4.29
C LEU A 89 -8.46 -4.41 -5.02
N ILE A 90 -9.13 -3.49 -4.33
CA ILE A 90 -10.14 -2.61 -4.92
C ILE A 90 -9.50 -1.74 -6.01
N ALA A 91 -8.34 -1.12 -5.74
CA ALA A 91 -7.65 -0.27 -6.70
C ALA A 91 -7.20 -1.03 -7.97
N ALA A 92 -6.76 -2.28 -7.79
CA ALA A 92 -6.35 -3.16 -8.88
C ALA A 92 -7.55 -3.66 -9.71
N ALA A 93 -8.69 -3.95 -9.07
CA ALA A 93 -9.90 -4.42 -9.74
C ALA A 93 -10.69 -3.30 -10.43
N TRP A 94 -10.58 -2.07 -9.95
CA TRP A 94 -11.32 -0.93 -10.46
C TRP A 94 -10.89 -0.55 -11.88
N LYS A 95 -11.88 -0.31 -12.75
CA LYS A 95 -11.66 -0.07 -14.17
C LYS A 95 -10.77 1.15 -14.42
N VAL A 96 -9.80 0.98 -15.32
CA VAL A 96 -9.08 2.10 -15.93
C VAL A 96 -10.03 2.75 -16.92
N LYS A 97 -10.26 4.05 -16.79
CA LYS A 97 -10.93 4.87 -17.81
C LYS A 97 -9.90 5.27 -18.85
#